data_AF-A0A537MPN6-F1
#
_entry.id   AF-A0A537MPN6-F1
#
_cell.length_a   1.000
_cell.length_b   1.000
_cell.length_c   1.000
_cell.angle_alpha   90.00
_cell.angle_beta   90.00
_cell.angle_gamma   90.00
#
_symmetry.space_group_name_H-M   'P 1'
#
loop_
_entity.id
_entity.type
_entity.pdbx_description
1 polymer ?
#
loop_
_entity_poly.entity_id
_entity_poly.type
_entity_poly.pdbx_seq_one_letter_code
_entity_poly.pdbx_strand_id
1 'polypeptide(L)'
;MAVVVRSFTSPTLVLLAFDWDAGDGRPDFLGFAIERKPGFGGATSSWLPNRIGFNGPKSDHSDFSSHDAPIQKFTWWDARIDTKDRGSTFSYRVIPVTGTPDTLKYEEAEQGQIDVTVPQVQEHGITSHFNRAVVSSQAFTKQFPDLTTASQQKAARAWLANGMEQAVPQFLDQAAGKDVEGAIYHLTDEIWIIPALQHYGGALSLAYNHTSVDDTSDQAIGELTDNGRPASSFVARTHASIMHNKFLVRVGAADHPGAVLAGSANFTSEGLSAQANVLHAFESPDLARLYLERKRLLDGNPTLAATKREQKGWSNKIAVGDASIRVFFPPEPDDERASIDAIVDAVNAAEHSVLLCVFDPTDKKLLDAVFAAADNKRMMLALVNRVPTAEPGGDPTHADVAAKIEIFHRSQNNHDIVGFGAFKSGSTPTDFAVERVLWPHEDPKKMVRVHHKFVVVDGEGKRPVVFTGSPNLSGNSLHKNDENLLEITDCPRLGRMYFAEFNRLYEHYRARASDERRQQGHPETFTLTKDSRWAKKYFVPGSPEEKSRKAMAGEPQE
;
A
#
# COMPACT_ATOMS: atom_id res chain seq x y z
N MET A 1 -7.15 -30.72 -15.57
CA MET A 1 -5.84 -30.04 -15.63
C MET A 1 -5.63 -29.48 -14.25
N ALA A 2 -4.54 -29.86 -13.61
CA ALA A 2 -4.26 -29.50 -12.23
C ALA A 2 -4.29 -27.98 -12.03
N VAL A 3 -4.58 -27.55 -10.80
CA VAL A 3 -4.58 -26.15 -10.42
C VAL A 3 -3.20 -25.55 -10.69
N VAL A 4 -3.18 -24.43 -11.40
CA VAL A 4 -1.99 -23.59 -11.52
C VAL A 4 -1.97 -22.66 -10.32
N VAL A 5 -0.83 -22.53 -9.63
CA VAL A 5 -0.67 -21.64 -8.47
C VAL A 5 0.53 -20.73 -8.69
N ARG A 6 0.34 -19.45 -8.40
CA ARG A 6 1.35 -18.41 -8.44
C ARG A 6 1.28 -17.57 -7.16
N SER A 7 2.39 -16.96 -6.78
CA SER A 7 2.44 -16.06 -5.63
C SER A 7 3.04 -14.69 -5.97
N PHE A 8 2.62 -13.70 -5.18
CA PHE A 8 3.15 -12.36 -5.12
C PHE A 8 3.44 -12.04 -3.65
N THR A 9 4.66 -11.65 -3.34
CA THR A 9 5.10 -11.51 -1.95
C THR A 9 5.47 -10.07 -1.64
N SER A 10 5.24 -9.68 -0.39
CA SER A 10 5.96 -8.60 0.28
C SER A 10 6.55 -9.14 1.57
N PRO A 11 7.42 -8.40 2.28
CA PRO A 11 8.04 -8.87 3.52
C PRO A 11 7.04 -9.23 4.65
N THR A 12 5.73 -9.06 4.44
CA THR A 12 4.70 -9.22 5.46
C THR A 12 3.38 -9.79 4.92
N LEU A 13 3.35 -10.23 3.66
CA LEU A 13 2.17 -10.81 3.04
C LEU A 13 2.56 -11.79 1.92
N VAL A 14 1.76 -12.84 1.76
CA VAL A 14 1.79 -13.72 0.59
C VAL A 14 0.43 -13.67 -0.08
N LEU A 15 0.35 -13.12 -1.29
CA LEU A 15 -0.83 -13.20 -2.14
C LEU A 15 -0.68 -14.41 -3.07
N LEU A 16 -1.61 -15.35 -2.96
CA LEU A 16 -1.75 -16.48 -3.87
C LEU A 16 -2.75 -16.12 -4.96
N ALA A 17 -2.41 -16.47 -6.20
CA ALA A 17 -3.30 -16.54 -7.33
C ALA A 17 -3.34 -17.97 -7.82
N PHE A 18 -4.51 -18.47 -8.15
CA PHE A 18 -4.68 -19.84 -8.57
C PHE A 18 -5.79 -19.97 -9.59
N ASP A 19 -5.67 -20.95 -10.46
CA ASP A 19 -6.63 -21.19 -11.53
C ASP A 19 -6.93 -22.67 -11.73
N TRP A 20 -8.19 -22.98 -12.02
CA TRP A 20 -8.67 -24.33 -12.31
C TRP A 20 -9.65 -24.31 -13.47
N ASP A 21 -9.12 -24.45 -14.69
CA ASP A 21 -9.92 -24.40 -15.92
C ASP A 21 -11.01 -25.48 -15.97
N ALA A 22 -10.79 -26.65 -15.36
CA ALA A 22 -11.80 -27.71 -15.30
C ALA A 22 -13.05 -27.32 -14.48
N GLY A 23 -13.00 -26.24 -13.71
CA GLY A 23 -14.12 -25.73 -12.94
C GLY A 23 -15.29 -25.17 -13.77
N ASP A 24 -15.06 -24.73 -15.02
CA ASP A 24 -16.09 -24.11 -15.88
C ASP A 24 -17.31 -25.04 -16.10
N GLY A 25 -17.02 -26.31 -16.36
CA GLY A 25 -18.03 -27.33 -16.61
C GLY A 25 -18.59 -28.01 -15.36
N ARG A 26 -18.17 -27.62 -14.15
CA ARG A 26 -18.53 -28.29 -12.89
C ARG A 26 -19.65 -27.55 -12.18
N PRO A 27 -20.92 -28.01 -12.27
CA PRO A 27 -22.02 -27.32 -11.59
C PRO A 27 -21.88 -27.34 -10.06
N ASP A 28 -21.11 -28.30 -9.55
CA ASP A 28 -20.84 -28.59 -8.16
C ASP A 28 -19.53 -27.96 -7.64
N PHE A 29 -18.91 -27.01 -8.35
CA PHE A 29 -17.68 -26.36 -7.90
C PHE A 29 -17.91 -25.37 -6.75
N LEU A 30 -17.38 -25.65 -5.57
CA LEU A 30 -17.64 -24.91 -4.33
C LEU A 30 -16.54 -23.92 -3.92
N GLY A 31 -15.35 -23.98 -4.52
CA GLY A 31 -14.22 -23.12 -4.18
C GLY A 31 -12.94 -23.90 -3.99
N PHE A 32 -12.01 -23.34 -3.20
CA PHE A 32 -10.70 -23.92 -2.98
C PHE A 32 -10.38 -24.09 -1.49
N ALA A 33 -9.83 -25.24 -1.13
CA ALA A 33 -9.17 -25.46 0.15
C ALA A 33 -7.67 -25.18 -0.02
N ILE A 34 -7.08 -24.41 0.89
CA ILE A 34 -5.67 -24.01 0.80
C ILE A 34 -4.95 -24.44 2.08
N GLU A 35 -4.06 -25.42 1.99
CA GLU A 35 -3.19 -25.84 3.08
C GLU A 35 -1.86 -25.07 3.00
N ARG A 36 -1.30 -24.69 4.15
CA ARG A 36 0.06 -24.15 4.25
C ARG A 36 0.94 -24.94 5.21
N LYS A 37 2.25 -24.98 4.91
CA LYS A 37 3.31 -25.60 5.72
C LYS A 37 4.52 -24.66 5.79
N PRO A 38 5.08 -24.35 6.98
CA PRO A 38 4.57 -24.70 8.30
C PRO A 38 3.20 -24.05 8.60
N GLY A 39 2.46 -24.66 9.52
CA GLY A 39 1.15 -24.22 9.99
C GLY A 39 1.20 -23.01 10.93
N PHE A 40 0.05 -22.59 11.45
CA PHE A 40 -0.04 -21.46 12.39
C PHE A 40 0.35 -21.95 13.79
N GLY A 41 0.90 -21.08 14.63
CA GLY A 41 1.17 -21.39 16.04
C GLY A 41 2.13 -22.58 16.27
N GLY A 42 3.01 -22.88 15.31
CA GLY A 42 3.96 -23.99 15.41
C GLY A 42 3.43 -25.35 14.93
N ALA A 43 2.20 -25.42 14.40
CA ALA A 43 1.67 -26.64 13.79
C ALA A 43 2.45 -27.04 12.53
N THR A 44 2.51 -28.34 12.22
CA THR A 44 3.17 -28.85 10.99
C THR A 44 2.49 -28.33 9.73
N SER A 45 1.15 -28.27 9.71
CA SER A 45 0.36 -27.65 8.65
C SER A 45 -0.88 -26.98 9.20
N SER A 46 -1.48 -26.08 8.41
CA SER A 46 -2.77 -25.47 8.73
C SER A 46 -3.50 -25.08 7.45
N TRP A 47 -4.82 -25.15 7.48
CA TRP A 47 -5.66 -24.60 6.41
C TRP A 47 -5.78 -23.08 6.56
N LEU A 48 -5.75 -22.34 5.45
CA LEU A 48 -5.93 -20.89 5.49
C LEU A 48 -7.33 -20.53 5.99
N PRO A 49 -7.47 -19.43 6.73
CA PRO A 49 -8.74 -19.05 7.32
C PRO A 49 -9.71 -18.47 6.28
N ASN A 50 -11.00 -18.75 6.45
CA ASN A 50 -12.11 -18.07 5.79
C ASN A 50 -13.06 -17.48 6.85
N ARG A 51 -13.57 -16.26 6.65
CA ARG A 51 -14.48 -15.64 7.63
C ARG A 51 -15.93 -16.10 7.47
N ILE A 52 -16.32 -16.58 6.29
CA ILE A 52 -17.71 -16.94 6.00
C ILE A 52 -17.80 -18.41 5.60
N GLY A 53 -18.89 -19.07 6.02
CA GLY A 53 -19.28 -20.42 5.59
C GLY A 53 -20.57 -20.41 4.78
N PHE A 54 -21.07 -21.61 4.43
CA PHE A 54 -22.33 -21.77 3.67
C PHE A 54 -23.58 -21.28 4.41
N ASN A 55 -23.49 -21.14 5.74
CA ASN A 55 -24.56 -20.66 6.62
C ASN A 55 -24.22 -19.30 7.26
N GLY A 56 -23.17 -18.62 6.76
CA GLY A 56 -22.72 -17.34 7.31
C GLY A 56 -21.43 -17.44 8.14
N PRO A 57 -20.99 -16.31 8.71
CA PRO A 57 -19.94 -16.26 9.75
C PRO A 57 -20.28 -17.10 11.01
N LYS A 58 -19.30 -17.36 11.88
CA LYS A 58 -19.52 -18.03 13.17
C LYS A 58 -19.85 -17.03 14.27
N SER A 59 -20.83 -17.35 15.10
CA SER A 59 -21.27 -16.51 16.23
C SER A 59 -20.21 -16.26 17.31
N ASP A 60 -19.18 -17.10 17.40
CA ASP A 60 -18.02 -16.87 18.29
C ASP A 60 -16.93 -15.97 17.65
N HIS A 61 -17.22 -15.44 16.47
CA HIS A 61 -16.34 -14.63 15.62
C HIS A 61 -15.08 -15.35 15.15
N SER A 62 -14.92 -16.66 15.39
CA SER A 62 -13.75 -17.41 14.94
C SER A 62 -13.76 -17.60 13.42
N ASP A 63 -12.58 -17.84 12.84
CA ASP A 63 -12.48 -18.14 11.42
C ASP A 63 -12.85 -19.62 11.16
N PHE A 64 -13.35 -19.92 9.97
CA PHE A 64 -13.42 -21.28 9.43
C PHE A 64 -12.06 -21.68 8.84
N SER A 65 -11.80 -22.98 8.82
CA SER A 65 -10.78 -23.56 7.95
C SER A 65 -11.26 -23.50 6.50
N SER A 66 -10.38 -23.19 5.53
CA SER A 66 -10.71 -23.26 4.10
C SER A 66 -11.07 -24.69 3.64
N HIS A 67 -10.72 -25.71 4.42
CA HIS A 67 -11.15 -27.08 4.18
C HIS A 67 -12.68 -27.18 4.33
N ASP A 68 -13.23 -26.64 5.42
CA ASP A 68 -14.67 -26.75 5.73
C ASP A 68 -15.50 -25.61 5.09
N ALA A 69 -14.85 -24.49 4.79
CA ALA A 69 -15.44 -23.32 4.15
C ALA A 69 -14.56 -22.87 2.96
N PRO A 70 -14.73 -23.49 1.78
CA PRO A 70 -13.88 -23.26 0.62
C PRO A 70 -13.83 -21.78 0.19
N ILE A 71 -12.66 -21.34 -0.25
CA ILE A 71 -12.44 -19.98 -0.76
C ILE A 71 -13.11 -19.84 -2.13
N GLN A 72 -14.09 -18.95 -2.24
CA GLN A 72 -14.83 -18.64 -3.48
C GLN A 72 -14.25 -17.43 -4.21
N LYS A 73 -12.94 -17.48 -4.46
CA LYS A 73 -12.14 -16.50 -5.22
C LYS A 73 -11.00 -17.24 -5.92
N PHE A 74 -10.40 -16.62 -6.93
CA PHE A 74 -9.18 -17.11 -7.60
C PHE A 74 -7.88 -16.49 -7.05
N THR A 75 -8.01 -15.66 -6.02
CA THR A 75 -6.90 -15.03 -5.31
C THR A 75 -7.20 -15.03 -3.83
N TRP A 76 -6.20 -15.32 -3.00
CA TRP A 76 -6.31 -15.29 -1.55
C TRP A 76 -4.97 -14.94 -0.92
N TRP A 77 -4.97 -14.25 0.21
CA TRP A 77 -3.73 -13.97 0.92
C TRP A 77 -3.57 -14.84 2.15
N ASP A 78 -2.33 -15.13 2.47
CA ASP A 78 -1.92 -15.44 3.84
C ASP A 78 -1.49 -14.14 4.53
N ALA A 79 -2.37 -13.64 5.40
CA ALA A 79 -2.16 -12.41 6.16
C ALA A 79 -1.64 -12.66 7.58
N ARG A 80 -1.31 -13.92 7.94
CA ARG A 80 -0.70 -14.26 9.23
C ARG A 80 0.81 -14.48 9.09
N ILE A 81 1.43 -13.57 8.33
CA ILE A 81 2.88 -13.45 8.16
C ILE A 81 3.36 -12.30 9.05
N ASP A 82 4.24 -12.61 9.98
CA ASP A 82 4.83 -11.68 10.93
C ASP A 82 6.27 -11.32 10.55
N THR A 83 6.84 -10.32 11.24
CA THR A 83 8.22 -9.86 11.00
C THR A 83 9.26 -10.97 11.14
N LYS A 84 9.02 -11.94 12.03
CA LYS A 84 9.89 -13.12 12.24
C LYS A 84 9.87 -14.11 11.07
N ASP A 85 8.85 -14.07 10.22
CA ASP A 85 8.68 -15.02 9.11
C ASP A 85 9.45 -14.56 7.86
N ARG A 86 10.01 -13.35 7.85
CA ARG A 86 10.86 -12.83 6.77
C ARG A 86 12.06 -13.75 6.53
N GLY A 87 12.27 -14.14 5.27
CA GLY A 87 13.26 -15.13 4.84
C GLY A 87 12.83 -16.60 5.02
N SER A 88 11.71 -16.87 5.68
CA SER A 88 11.19 -18.23 5.81
C SER A 88 10.43 -18.66 4.55
N THR A 89 10.43 -19.97 4.29
CA THR A 89 9.71 -20.56 3.15
C THR A 89 8.46 -21.30 3.62
N PHE A 90 7.36 -21.04 2.93
CA PHE A 90 6.07 -21.70 3.13
C PHE A 90 5.68 -22.47 1.87
N SER A 91 5.18 -23.68 2.03
CA SER A 91 4.57 -24.46 0.96
C SER A 91 3.06 -24.30 1.03
N TYR A 92 2.43 -23.93 -0.09
CA TYR A 92 0.98 -23.78 -0.21
C TYR A 92 0.43 -24.80 -1.20
N ARG A 93 -0.58 -25.54 -0.76
CA ARG A 93 -1.28 -26.57 -1.55
C ARG A 93 -2.72 -26.15 -1.75
N VAL A 94 -3.14 -25.96 -3.00
CA VAL A 94 -4.46 -25.45 -3.39
C VAL A 94 -5.24 -26.59 -4.03
N ILE A 95 -6.39 -26.91 -3.45
CA ILE A 95 -7.20 -28.07 -3.83
C ILE A 95 -8.60 -27.58 -4.23
N PRO A 96 -9.09 -27.87 -5.45
CA PRO A 96 -10.48 -27.61 -5.81
C PRO A 96 -11.43 -28.43 -4.94
N VAL A 97 -12.52 -27.79 -4.51
CA VAL A 97 -13.57 -28.44 -3.71
C VAL A 97 -14.86 -28.48 -4.51
N THR A 98 -15.47 -29.66 -4.59
CA THR A 98 -16.69 -29.93 -5.33
C THR A 98 -17.74 -30.63 -4.46
N GLY A 99 -18.92 -30.96 -5.01
CA GLY A 99 -20.00 -31.64 -4.30
C GLY A 99 -21.09 -30.69 -3.78
N THR A 100 -21.51 -30.90 -2.53
CA THR A 100 -22.56 -30.10 -1.87
C THR A 100 -22.07 -29.59 -0.52
N PRO A 101 -22.67 -28.54 0.07
CA PRO A 101 -22.29 -28.03 1.39
C PRO A 101 -22.22 -29.10 2.49
N ASP A 102 -23.09 -30.11 2.43
CA ASP A 102 -23.14 -31.22 3.40
C ASP A 102 -22.19 -32.38 3.06
N THR A 103 -21.59 -32.39 1.86
CA THR A 103 -20.73 -33.47 1.39
C THR A 103 -19.68 -32.91 0.43
N LEU A 104 -18.68 -32.24 1.02
CA LEU A 104 -17.53 -31.69 0.29
C LEU A 104 -16.67 -32.82 -0.27
N LYS A 105 -16.22 -32.65 -1.52
CA LYS A 105 -15.28 -33.54 -2.21
C LYS A 105 -14.04 -32.74 -2.59
N TYR A 106 -12.87 -33.26 -2.25
CA TYR A 106 -11.59 -32.62 -2.53
C TYR A 106 -10.96 -33.27 -3.75
N GLU A 107 -10.75 -32.50 -4.81
CA GLU A 107 -10.19 -32.98 -6.07
C GLU A 107 -8.65 -33.07 -5.95
N GLU A 108 -8.16 -33.94 -5.06
CA GLU A 108 -6.73 -34.08 -4.71
C GLU A 108 -5.83 -34.36 -5.93
N ALA A 109 -6.34 -35.08 -6.93
CA ALA A 109 -5.61 -35.35 -8.16
C ALA A 109 -5.42 -34.11 -9.05
N GLU A 110 -6.21 -33.06 -8.82
CA GLU A 110 -6.17 -31.80 -9.56
C GLU A 110 -5.53 -30.68 -8.73
N GLN A 111 -4.91 -30.97 -7.58
CA GLN A 111 -4.28 -29.95 -6.74
C GLN A 111 -3.11 -29.23 -7.42
N GLY A 112 -2.81 -28.03 -6.95
CA GLY A 112 -1.60 -27.28 -7.29
C GLY A 112 -0.79 -26.97 -6.05
N GLN A 113 0.53 -26.81 -6.19
CA GLN A 113 1.41 -26.50 -5.08
C GLN A 113 2.48 -25.49 -5.48
N ILE A 114 2.86 -24.62 -4.54
CA ILE A 114 3.95 -23.66 -4.70
C ILE A 114 4.71 -23.49 -3.38
N ASP A 115 6.03 -23.39 -3.47
CA ASP A 115 6.88 -22.97 -2.36
C ASP A 115 7.18 -21.47 -2.50
N VAL A 116 7.01 -20.74 -1.40
CA VAL A 116 7.09 -19.28 -1.38
C VAL A 116 7.98 -18.85 -0.22
N THR A 117 9.08 -18.20 -0.55
CA THR A 117 9.93 -17.53 0.44
C THR A 117 9.42 -16.11 0.66
N VAL A 118 9.12 -15.76 1.91
CA VAL A 118 8.78 -14.38 2.28
C VAL A 118 10.06 -13.55 2.17
N PRO A 119 10.08 -12.45 1.40
CA PRO A 119 11.29 -11.67 1.18
C PRO A 119 11.77 -11.02 2.48
N GLN A 120 13.08 -10.76 2.56
CA GLN A 120 13.61 -9.89 3.60
C GLN A 120 13.13 -8.46 3.38
N VAL A 121 13.15 -7.64 4.44
CA VAL A 121 12.79 -6.22 4.31
C VAL A 121 13.82 -5.47 3.46
N GLN A 122 15.08 -5.93 3.47
CA GLN A 122 16.18 -5.41 2.67
C GLN A 122 16.72 -6.51 1.76
N GLU A 123 16.68 -6.28 0.45
CA GLU A 123 17.23 -7.17 -0.56
C GLU A 123 17.90 -6.34 -1.65
N HIS A 124 19.06 -6.78 -2.14
CA HIS A 124 19.80 -6.12 -3.22
C HIS A 124 20.07 -4.61 -2.98
N GLY A 125 20.31 -4.19 -1.73
CA GLY A 125 20.54 -2.78 -1.40
C GLY A 125 19.29 -1.90 -1.44
N ILE A 126 18.09 -2.50 -1.45
CA ILE A 126 16.82 -1.80 -1.35
C ILE A 126 16.05 -2.32 -0.14
N THR A 127 15.76 -1.44 0.81
CA THR A 127 14.89 -1.70 1.96
C THR A 127 13.49 -1.17 1.67
N SER A 128 12.44 -1.97 1.86
CA SER A 128 11.06 -1.60 1.54
C SER A 128 10.10 -1.89 2.68
N HIS A 129 9.48 -0.84 3.23
CA HIS A 129 8.49 -0.93 4.29
C HIS A 129 7.11 -0.53 3.79
N PHE A 130 6.15 -1.46 3.87
CA PHE A 130 4.73 -1.21 3.69
C PHE A 130 4.02 -1.42 5.02
N ASN A 131 3.29 -0.42 5.49
CA ASN A 131 2.52 -0.56 6.72
C ASN A 131 1.20 -1.31 6.47
N ARG A 132 0.59 -1.84 7.53
CA ARG A 132 -0.73 -2.50 7.43
C ARG A 132 -1.83 -1.47 7.24
N ALA A 133 -1.83 -0.41 8.07
CA ALA A 133 -2.78 0.71 8.04
C ALA A 133 -4.27 0.32 7.95
N VAL A 134 -4.67 -0.69 8.71
CA VAL A 134 -6.04 -1.23 8.77
C VAL A 134 -6.60 -1.19 10.19
N VAL A 135 -6.61 0.02 10.78
CA VAL A 135 -7.21 0.29 12.11
C VAL A 135 -8.65 -0.25 12.16
N SER A 136 -9.43 0.03 11.11
CA SER A 136 -10.71 -0.65 10.89
C SER A 136 -10.45 -2.04 10.32
N SER A 137 -10.22 -3.03 11.16
CA SER A 137 -10.25 -4.41 10.68
C SER A 137 -10.62 -5.36 11.79
N GLN A 138 -11.31 -6.43 11.40
CA GLN A 138 -11.54 -7.59 12.24
C GLN A 138 -10.27 -8.11 12.93
N ALA A 139 -9.15 -8.13 12.23
CA ALA A 139 -7.87 -8.59 12.78
C ALA A 139 -7.37 -7.63 13.87
N PHE A 140 -7.39 -6.32 13.61
CA PHE A 140 -6.96 -5.31 14.58
C PHE A 140 -7.82 -5.33 15.85
N THR A 141 -9.16 -5.33 15.71
CA THR A 141 -10.08 -5.40 16.87
C THR A 141 -9.82 -6.65 17.73
N LYS A 142 -9.59 -7.81 17.11
CA LYS A 142 -9.32 -9.05 17.84
C LYS A 142 -7.96 -9.04 18.53
N GLN A 143 -6.94 -8.51 17.87
CA GLN A 143 -5.57 -8.48 18.38
C GLN A 143 -5.40 -7.45 19.50
N PHE A 144 -6.11 -6.31 19.42
CA PHE A 144 -6.00 -5.19 20.35
C PHE A 144 -7.38 -4.75 20.87
N PRO A 145 -8.05 -5.58 21.69
CA PRO A 145 -9.36 -5.25 22.25
C PRO A 145 -9.28 -4.09 23.27
N ASP A 146 -8.12 -3.89 23.91
CA ASP A 146 -7.87 -2.85 24.91
C ASP A 146 -6.70 -1.94 24.48
N LEU A 147 -6.95 -0.62 24.52
CA LEU A 147 -6.01 0.45 24.16
C LEU A 147 -6.00 1.56 25.22
N THR A 148 -6.33 1.25 26.47
CA THR A 148 -6.46 2.24 27.56
C THR A 148 -5.12 2.82 28.01
N THR A 149 -4.00 2.12 27.80
CA THR A 149 -2.66 2.59 28.21
C THR A 149 -1.78 2.96 27.02
N ALA A 150 -0.82 3.87 27.25
CA ALA A 150 0.15 4.28 26.23
C ALA A 150 0.99 3.09 25.70
N SER A 151 1.34 2.12 26.55
CA SER A 151 2.08 0.92 26.14
C SER A 151 1.28 0.02 25.21
N GLN A 152 -0.02 -0.20 25.51
CA GLN A 152 -0.92 -0.94 24.62
C GLN A 152 -1.09 -0.22 23.28
N GLN A 153 -1.26 1.10 23.32
CA GLN A 153 -1.35 1.94 22.12
C GLN A 153 -0.07 1.86 21.28
N LYS A 154 1.11 1.98 21.89
CA LYS A 154 2.39 1.85 21.19
C LYS A 154 2.55 0.47 20.53
N ALA A 155 2.19 -0.61 21.21
CA ALA A 155 2.23 -1.97 20.66
C ALA A 155 1.27 -2.13 19.47
N ALA A 156 0.05 -1.60 19.57
CA ALA A 156 -0.93 -1.62 18.50
C ALA A 156 -0.49 -0.78 17.28
N ARG A 157 0.11 0.40 17.50
CA ARG A 157 0.67 1.22 16.40
C ARG A 157 1.87 0.52 15.75
N ALA A 158 2.74 -0.14 16.51
CA ALA A 158 3.85 -0.91 15.94
C ALA A 158 3.37 -2.07 15.07
N TRP A 159 2.32 -2.80 15.50
CA TRP A 159 1.71 -3.83 14.66
C TRP A 159 1.14 -3.26 13.37
N LEU A 160 0.48 -2.09 13.44
CA LEU A 160 -0.02 -1.42 12.25
C LEU A 160 1.11 -0.87 11.34
N ALA A 161 2.17 -0.33 11.93
CA ALA A 161 3.33 0.20 11.22
C ALA A 161 4.18 -0.90 10.56
N ASN A 162 4.11 -2.13 11.08
CA ASN A 162 4.60 -3.33 10.39
C ASN A 162 6.11 -3.29 10.08
N GLY A 163 6.89 -2.67 10.98
CA GLY A 163 8.30 -2.42 10.82
C GLY A 163 8.62 -1.07 10.17
N MET A 164 7.64 -0.35 9.59
CA MET A 164 7.85 1.00 9.07
C MET A 164 8.29 1.98 10.16
N GLU A 165 7.87 1.76 11.41
CA GLU A 165 8.32 2.54 12.56
C GLU A 165 9.83 2.43 12.82
N GLN A 166 10.49 1.43 12.23
CA GLN A 166 11.94 1.24 12.29
C GLN A 166 12.67 1.84 11.08
N ALA A 167 11.97 2.29 10.03
CA ALA A 167 12.61 2.72 8.79
C ALA A 167 13.58 3.90 9.00
N VAL A 168 13.14 4.95 9.72
CA VAL A 168 14.01 6.09 10.05
C VAL A 168 15.04 5.73 11.12
N PRO A 169 14.69 5.12 12.27
CA PRO A 169 15.69 4.70 13.26
C PRO A 169 16.83 3.86 12.67
N GLN A 170 16.50 2.83 11.88
CA GLN A 170 17.52 1.98 11.24
C GLN A 170 18.35 2.73 10.21
N PHE A 171 17.75 3.66 9.46
CA PHE A 171 18.49 4.51 8.53
C PHE A 171 19.50 5.40 9.26
N LEU A 172 19.15 5.95 10.42
CA LEU A 172 20.05 6.73 11.28
C LEU A 172 21.14 5.86 11.92
N ASP A 173 20.81 4.65 12.37
CA ASP A 173 21.78 3.70 12.93
C ASP A 173 22.87 3.35 11.90
N GLN A 174 22.47 3.13 10.65
CA GLN A 174 23.39 2.90 9.54
C GLN A 174 24.15 4.16 9.09
N ALA A 175 23.87 5.30 9.72
CA ALA A 175 24.57 6.58 9.55
C ALA A 175 25.51 6.89 10.71
N ALA A 176 25.87 5.90 11.55
CA ALA A 176 26.82 6.11 12.64
C ALA A 176 28.14 6.74 12.14
N GLY A 177 28.50 7.89 12.72
CA GLY A 177 29.69 8.66 12.33
C GLY A 177 29.58 9.41 10.99
N LYS A 178 28.36 9.55 10.44
CA LYS A 178 28.04 10.30 9.22
C LYS A 178 27.11 11.47 9.57
N ASP A 179 26.82 12.31 8.58
CA ASP A 179 25.78 13.32 8.67
C ASP A 179 24.49 12.80 8.00
N VAL A 180 23.35 13.33 8.42
CA VAL A 180 22.05 13.04 7.81
C VAL A 180 21.37 14.34 7.42
N GLU A 181 20.95 14.41 6.17
CA GLU A 181 20.34 15.59 5.59
C GLU A 181 19.04 15.27 4.88
N GLY A 182 18.03 16.13 4.92
CA GLY A 182 16.76 15.79 4.29
C GLY A 182 15.77 16.92 4.12
N ALA A 183 14.60 16.56 3.61
CA ALA A 183 13.44 17.43 3.50
C ALA A 183 12.18 16.67 3.95
N ILE A 184 11.43 17.21 4.93
CA ILE A 184 10.35 16.48 5.63
C ILE A 184 9.01 17.24 5.69
N TYR A 185 7.93 16.51 5.37
CA TYR A 185 6.53 16.91 5.50
C TYR A 185 5.65 15.73 5.94
N HIS A 186 4.87 15.82 7.01
CA HIS A 186 5.09 16.58 8.25
C HIS A 186 5.99 15.79 9.22
N LEU A 187 6.49 16.44 10.28
CA LEU A 187 7.24 15.80 11.37
C LEU A 187 6.50 15.96 12.70
N THR A 188 5.79 14.91 13.14
CA THR A 188 5.05 14.90 14.42
C THR A 188 5.07 13.56 15.14
N ASP A 189 5.85 12.58 14.67
CA ASP A 189 5.93 11.28 15.34
C ASP A 189 6.79 11.32 16.60
N GLU A 190 6.13 11.54 17.74
CA GLU A 190 6.73 11.56 19.08
C GLU A 190 7.11 10.15 19.60
N ILE A 191 6.68 9.08 18.92
CA ILE A 191 6.85 7.70 19.41
C ILE A 191 8.20 7.11 19.00
N TRP A 192 8.64 7.36 17.76
CA TRP A 192 9.83 6.72 17.18
C TRP A 192 10.76 7.68 16.46
N ILE A 193 10.25 8.55 15.57
CA ILE A 193 11.08 9.37 14.70
C ILE A 193 11.70 10.54 15.46
N ILE A 194 10.92 11.38 16.15
CA ILE A 194 11.47 12.51 16.91
C ILE A 194 12.48 12.02 17.95
N PRO A 195 12.19 10.97 18.76
CA PRO A 195 13.19 10.39 19.66
C PRO A 195 14.44 9.89 18.94
N ALA A 196 14.33 9.25 17.77
CA ALA A 196 15.50 8.78 17.02
C ALA A 196 16.34 9.96 16.50
N LEU A 197 15.67 11.01 16.01
CA LEU A 197 16.34 12.25 15.60
C LEU A 197 16.96 12.99 16.78
N GLN A 198 16.43 12.91 18.01
CA GLN A 198 17.09 13.49 19.20
C GLN A 198 18.37 12.72 19.54
N HIS A 199 18.29 11.38 19.60
CA HIS A 199 19.42 10.54 20.03
C HIS A 199 20.52 10.33 18.98
N TYR A 200 20.26 10.67 17.71
CA TYR A 200 21.23 10.47 16.65
C TYR A 200 22.53 11.26 16.89
N GLY A 201 23.68 10.56 16.98
CA GLY A 201 24.95 11.20 17.34
C GLY A 201 25.64 12.01 16.23
N GLY A 202 25.17 11.92 14.98
CA GLY A 202 25.70 12.68 13.84
C GLY A 202 25.06 14.05 13.66
N ALA A 203 25.59 14.84 12.71
CA ALA A 203 24.93 16.08 12.34
C ALA A 203 23.61 15.78 11.61
N LEU A 204 22.58 16.57 11.91
CA LEU A 204 21.27 16.48 11.28
C LEU A 204 20.95 17.85 10.68
N SER A 205 20.55 17.89 9.41
CA SER A 205 20.05 19.11 8.75
C SER A 205 18.79 18.85 7.95
N LEU A 206 17.75 19.66 8.15
CA LEU A 206 16.44 19.46 7.53
C LEU A 206 15.90 20.74 6.91
N ALA A 207 15.43 20.64 5.66
CA ALA A 207 14.43 21.58 5.16
C ALA A 207 13.04 21.09 5.57
N TYR A 208 12.18 21.97 6.09
CA TYR A 208 10.85 21.57 6.56
C TYR A 208 9.77 22.54 6.08
N ASN A 209 8.55 22.04 5.94
CA ASN A 209 7.42 22.86 5.51
C ASN A 209 7.03 23.87 6.59
N HIS A 210 6.96 25.14 6.21
CA HIS A 210 6.46 26.21 7.04
C HIS A 210 5.77 27.25 6.16
N THR A 211 4.45 27.21 6.08
CA THR A 211 3.65 28.14 5.28
C THR A 211 2.71 28.91 6.19
N SER A 212 2.03 29.95 5.67
CA SER A 212 1.06 30.72 6.44
C SER A 212 -0.16 29.91 6.93
N VAL A 213 -0.35 28.69 6.44
CA VAL A 213 -1.50 27.83 6.76
C VAL A 213 -1.09 26.44 7.28
N ASP A 214 0.21 26.16 7.37
CA ASP A 214 0.75 24.86 7.77
C ASP A 214 2.16 25.03 8.32
N ASP A 215 2.27 24.97 9.65
CA ASP A 215 3.47 25.04 10.49
C ASP A 215 3.61 23.77 11.35
N THR A 216 3.02 22.66 10.92
CA THR A 216 2.83 21.43 11.71
C THR A 216 4.15 20.82 12.23
N SER A 217 5.28 21.09 11.56
CA SER A 217 6.60 20.59 11.97
C SER A 217 7.32 21.48 12.99
N ASP A 218 6.85 22.71 13.24
CA ASP A 218 7.58 23.72 14.04
C ASP A 218 7.84 23.26 15.48
N GLN A 219 6.86 22.59 16.10
CA GLN A 219 7.01 22.04 17.45
C GLN A 219 8.18 21.05 17.52
N ALA A 220 8.23 20.08 16.60
CA ALA A 220 9.29 19.08 16.56
C ALA A 220 10.67 19.70 16.28
N ILE A 221 10.73 20.74 15.43
CA ILE A 221 11.97 21.49 15.18
C ILE A 221 12.44 22.24 16.43
N GLY A 222 11.51 22.82 17.20
CA GLY A 222 11.78 23.42 18.51
C GLY A 222 12.35 22.40 19.49
N GLU A 223 11.70 21.24 19.64
CA GLU A 223 12.16 20.16 20.52
C GLU A 223 13.56 19.64 20.16
N LEU A 224 13.86 19.51 18.86
CA LEU A 224 15.19 19.11 18.39
C LEU A 224 16.24 20.17 18.73
N THR A 225 15.89 21.45 18.62
CA THR A 225 16.78 22.57 18.95
C THR A 225 17.04 22.65 20.45
N ASP A 226 15.98 22.53 21.26
CA ASP A 226 16.06 22.49 22.73
C ASP A 226 16.87 21.27 23.23
N ASN A 227 16.88 20.19 22.46
CA ASN A 227 17.74 19.02 22.70
C ASN A 227 19.21 19.23 22.27
N GLY A 228 19.59 20.44 21.84
CA GLY A 228 20.97 20.82 21.55
C GLY A 228 21.36 20.73 20.08
N ARG A 229 20.42 20.46 19.16
CA ARG A 229 20.71 20.58 17.72
C ARG A 229 20.81 22.05 17.31
N PRO A 230 21.76 22.44 16.46
CA PRO A 230 21.88 23.83 16.02
C PRO A 230 20.64 24.28 15.25
N ALA A 231 20.02 25.39 15.65
CA ALA A 231 18.88 25.97 14.92
C ALA A 231 19.21 26.25 13.45
N SER A 232 20.47 26.59 13.14
CA SER A 232 20.97 26.81 11.77
C SER A 232 20.91 25.58 10.87
N SER A 233 20.73 24.38 11.44
CA SER A 233 20.59 23.14 10.68
C SER A 233 19.18 22.94 10.12
N PHE A 234 18.20 23.73 10.55
CA PHE A 234 16.81 23.62 10.16
C PHE A 234 16.38 24.82 9.32
N VAL A 235 15.91 24.57 8.10
CA VAL A 235 15.51 25.60 7.14
C VAL A 235 14.01 25.52 6.88
N ALA A 236 13.30 26.57 7.27
CA ALA A 236 11.89 26.75 6.94
C ALA A 236 11.71 26.99 5.43
N ARG A 237 10.95 26.12 4.77
CA ARG A 237 10.56 26.27 3.37
C ARG A 237 9.21 26.99 3.28
N THR A 238 9.24 28.24 2.82
CA THR A 238 8.09 29.17 2.93
C THR A 238 7.50 29.65 1.60
N HIS A 239 8.18 29.42 0.47
CA HIS A 239 7.74 29.95 -0.84
C HIS A 239 7.10 28.94 -1.79
N ALA A 240 7.00 27.65 -1.41
CA ALA A 240 6.20 26.66 -2.14
C ALA A 240 4.75 26.68 -1.63
N SER A 241 3.80 26.11 -2.39
CA SER A 241 2.44 25.91 -1.86
C SER A 241 2.46 24.95 -0.68
N ILE A 242 3.24 23.88 -0.79
CA ILE A 242 3.71 23.02 0.30
C ILE A 242 5.08 22.44 -0.07
N MET A 243 5.94 22.24 0.92
CA MET A 243 7.17 21.47 0.78
C MET A 243 6.84 20.02 1.04
N HIS A 244 6.44 19.26 0.02
CA HIS A 244 5.84 17.94 0.18
C HIS A 244 6.85 16.79 0.06
N ASN A 245 8.14 17.05 0.23
CA ASN A 245 9.15 15.99 0.27
C ASN A 245 9.14 15.23 1.61
N LYS A 246 9.48 13.94 1.56
CA LYS A 246 9.71 13.09 2.74
C LYS A 246 10.93 12.22 2.50
N PHE A 247 12.11 12.80 2.63
CA PHE A 247 13.35 12.05 2.43
C PHE A 247 14.45 12.42 3.42
N LEU A 248 15.36 11.47 3.63
CA LEU A 248 16.61 11.61 4.35
C LEU A 248 17.74 11.04 3.49
N VAL A 249 18.92 11.64 3.55
CA VAL A 249 20.13 11.26 2.84
C VAL A 249 21.22 11.02 3.88
N ARG A 250 21.90 9.87 3.81
CA ARG A 250 23.13 9.64 4.56
C ARG A 250 24.30 10.28 3.82
N VAL A 251 24.94 11.25 4.45
CA VAL A 251 26.07 12.01 3.90
C VAL A 251 27.33 11.55 4.63
N GLY A 252 28.17 10.79 3.93
CA GLY A 252 29.48 10.37 4.42
C GLY A 252 30.49 11.51 4.47
N ALA A 253 31.71 11.19 4.92
CA ALA A 253 32.80 12.16 4.99
C ALA A 253 33.04 12.86 3.65
N ALA A 254 33.40 14.14 3.72
CA ALA A 254 33.63 15.02 2.56
C ALA A 254 32.41 15.19 1.64
N ASP A 255 31.19 15.25 2.22
CA ASP A 255 29.93 15.48 1.50
C ASP A 255 29.64 14.40 0.45
N HIS A 256 30.02 13.14 0.75
CA HIS A 256 29.80 11.99 -0.14
C HIS A 256 28.49 11.26 0.23
N PRO A 257 27.38 11.45 -0.51
CA PRO A 257 26.11 10.79 -0.21
C PRO A 257 26.20 9.29 -0.47
N GLY A 258 25.68 8.48 0.46
CA GLY A 258 25.74 7.01 0.38
C GLY A 258 24.41 6.34 0.09
N ALA A 259 23.31 6.89 0.63
CA ALA A 259 21.98 6.31 0.50
C ALA A 259 20.90 7.35 0.75
N VAL A 260 19.69 7.06 0.26
CA VAL A 260 18.50 7.89 0.47
C VAL A 260 17.32 7.05 0.96
N LEU A 261 16.60 7.55 1.95
CA LEU A 261 15.29 7.08 2.36
C LEU A 261 14.23 8.02 1.82
N ALA A 262 13.20 7.51 1.12
CA ALA A 262 12.11 8.31 0.57
C ALA A 262 10.83 7.47 0.38
N GLY A 263 9.67 8.12 0.26
CA GLY A 263 8.42 7.43 -0.02
C GLY A 263 7.19 8.32 0.11
N SER A 264 6.03 7.69 0.32
CA SER A 264 4.74 8.39 0.43
C SER A 264 4.41 8.83 1.86
N ALA A 265 5.09 8.26 2.86
CA ALA A 265 4.77 8.45 4.27
C ALA A 265 5.26 9.80 4.80
N ASN A 266 4.35 10.54 5.44
CA ASN A 266 4.71 11.63 6.34
C ASN A 266 5.38 11.04 7.60
N PHE A 267 6.27 11.80 8.25
CA PHE A 267 6.96 11.37 9.48
C PHE A 267 6.09 11.68 10.71
N THR A 268 4.92 11.07 10.73
CA THR A 268 3.83 11.25 11.70
C THR A 268 3.36 9.88 12.19
N SER A 269 2.86 9.77 13.42
CA SER A 269 2.39 8.47 13.93
C SER A 269 1.28 7.87 13.06
N GLU A 270 0.40 8.69 12.50
CA GLU A 270 -0.67 8.28 11.57
C GLU A 270 -0.10 7.87 10.21
N GLY A 271 0.86 8.62 9.67
CA GLY A 271 1.54 8.28 8.42
C GLY A 271 2.23 6.91 8.49
N LEU A 272 2.84 6.60 9.64
CA LEU A 272 3.51 5.32 9.88
C LEU A 272 2.55 4.18 10.18
N SER A 273 1.44 4.41 10.88
CA SER A 273 0.58 3.34 11.41
C SER A 273 -0.86 3.33 10.91
N ALA A 274 -1.47 4.47 10.63
CA ALA A 274 -2.92 4.59 10.44
C ALA A 274 -3.33 4.90 8.99
N GLN A 275 -2.38 5.30 8.15
CA GLN A 275 -2.53 5.63 6.74
C GLN A 275 -1.65 4.71 5.89
N ALA A 276 -2.22 4.02 4.90
CA ALA A 276 -1.47 3.10 4.06
C ALA A 276 -0.40 3.86 3.27
N ASN A 277 0.86 3.51 3.46
CA ASN A 277 2.01 4.20 2.92
C ASN A 277 3.17 3.24 2.64
N VAL A 278 4.21 3.77 1.98
CA VAL A 278 5.48 3.08 1.73
C VAL A 278 6.67 3.99 2.05
N LEU A 279 7.74 3.39 2.58
CA LEU A 279 9.08 3.99 2.67
C LEU A 279 10.09 3.02 2.07
N HIS A 280 10.96 3.52 1.20
CA HIS A 280 12.12 2.82 0.70
C HIS A 280 13.41 3.46 1.21
N ALA A 281 14.43 2.64 1.45
CA ALA A 281 15.81 3.10 1.53
C ALA A 281 16.62 2.45 0.39
N PHE A 282 17.35 3.27 -0.35
CA PHE A 282 18.16 2.86 -1.48
C PHE A 282 19.64 3.07 -1.17
N GLU A 283 20.41 1.98 -1.11
CA GLU A 283 21.88 1.98 -0.98
C GLU A 283 22.53 2.37 -2.32
N SER A 284 22.37 3.63 -2.71
CA SER A 284 22.87 4.15 -3.99
C SER A 284 23.45 5.56 -3.81
N PRO A 285 24.78 5.71 -3.89
CA PRO A 285 25.43 7.02 -3.89
C PRO A 285 24.93 7.94 -5.00
N ASP A 286 24.70 7.40 -6.20
CA ASP A 286 24.26 8.18 -7.36
C ASP A 286 22.85 8.73 -7.18
N LEU A 287 21.91 7.93 -6.68
CA LEU A 287 20.56 8.40 -6.39
C LEU A 287 20.56 9.36 -5.20
N ALA A 288 21.32 9.04 -4.15
CA ALA A 288 21.45 9.87 -2.96
C ALA A 288 22.03 11.26 -3.28
N ARG A 289 22.95 11.35 -4.25
CA ARG A 289 23.47 12.63 -4.75
C ARG A 289 22.40 13.52 -5.35
N LEU A 290 21.48 12.98 -6.15
CA LEU A 290 20.38 13.76 -6.71
C LEU A 290 19.46 14.33 -5.62
N TYR A 291 19.17 13.55 -4.59
CA TYR A 291 18.39 14.01 -3.43
C TYR A 291 19.16 15.03 -2.58
N LEU A 292 20.47 14.87 -2.40
CA LEU A 292 21.31 15.85 -1.71
C LEU A 292 21.35 17.17 -2.47
N GLU A 293 21.54 17.15 -3.79
CA GLU A 293 21.46 18.35 -4.65
C GLU A 293 20.11 19.05 -4.50
N ARG A 294 19.01 18.29 -4.48
CA ARG A 294 17.67 18.83 -4.22
C ARG A 294 17.59 19.47 -2.84
N LYS A 295 18.10 18.82 -1.80
CA LYS A 295 18.15 19.37 -0.44
C LYS A 295 18.93 20.69 -0.41
N ARG A 296 20.11 20.76 -1.01
CA ARG A 296 20.92 21.99 -1.07
C ARG A 296 20.21 23.15 -1.76
N LEU A 297 19.42 22.87 -2.81
CA LEU A 297 18.57 23.87 -3.43
C LEU A 297 17.49 24.38 -2.45
N LEU A 298 16.87 23.48 -1.68
CA LEU A 298 15.83 23.84 -0.71
C LEU A 298 16.37 24.62 0.50
N ASP A 299 17.62 24.39 0.91
CA ASP A 299 18.30 25.18 1.95
C ASP A 299 18.37 26.68 1.62
N GLY A 300 18.39 27.03 0.33
CA GLY A 300 18.35 28.42 -0.12
C GLY A 300 16.97 29.07 -0.05
N ASN A 301 15.93 28.32 0.32
CA ASN A 301 14.52 28.71 0.30
C ASN A 301 14.14 29.55 -0.95
N PRO A 302 14.43 29.09 -2.17
CA PRO A 302 14.20 29.88 -3.38
C PRO A 302 12.69 30.14 -3.62
N THR A 303 12.33 31.23 -4.30
CA THR A 303 10.95 31.42 -4.77
C THR A 303 10.50 30.26 -5.66
N LEU A 304 9.20 29.97 -5.73
CA LEU A 304 8.66 28.92 -6.61
C LEU A 304 9.14 29.05 -8.07
N ALA A 305 9.19 30.28 -8.60
CA ALA A 305 9.67 30.55 -9.95
C ALA A 305 11.18 30.24 -10.12
N ALA A 306 11.99 30.48 -9.08
CA ALA A 306 13.39 30.08 -9.09
C ALA A 306 13.54 28.56 -9.01
N THR A 307 12.75 27.88 -8.18
CA THR A 307 12.74 26.42 -8.11
C THR A 307 12.39 25.78 -9.46
N LYS A 308 11.38 26.29 -10.17
CA LYS A 308 10.98 25.81 -11.51
C LYS A 308 12.10 25.95 -12.54
N ARG A 309 12.92 27.00 -12.48
CA ARG A 309 14.05 27.21 -13.40
C ARG A 309 15.20 26.22 -13.20
N GLU A 310 15.29 25.61 -12.03
CA GLU A 310 16.29 24.57 -11.71
C GLU A 310 15.83 23.16 -12.08
N GLN A 311 14.63 23.02 -12.64
CA GLN A 311 14.09 21.74 -13.09
C GLN A 311 14.88 21.23 -14.32
N LYS A 312 15.28 19.94 -14.34
CA LYS A 312 16.17 19.33 -15.36
C LYS A 312 15.57 18.09 -16.05
N GLY A 313 14.26 17.94 -16.02
CA GLY A 313 13.54 16.73 -16.44
C GLY A 313 13.74 15.55 -15.49
N TRP A 314 13.47 14.35 -16.01
CA TRP A 314 13.81 13.10 -15.33
C TRP A 314 15.32 12.89 -15.29
N SER A 315 15.84 12.34 -14.18
CA SER A 315 17.22 11.90 -14.14
C SER A 315 17.49 10.77 -15.14
N ASN A 316 18.78 10.53 -15.42
CA ASN A 316 19.20 9.27 -16.01
C ASN A 316 18.76 8.10 -15.11
N LYS A 317 18.55 6.93 -15.72
CA LYS A 317 18.33 5.68 -15.00
C LYS A 317 19.60 5.29 -14.24
N ILE A 318 19.43 4.96 -12.97
CA ILE A 318 20.46 4.56 -12.02
C ILE A 318 20.19 3.12 -11.62
N ALA A 319 21.19 2.25 -11.75
CA ALA A 319 21.10 0.89 -11.25
C ALA A 319 21.22 0.89 -9.72
N VAL A 320 20.25 0.26 -9.04
CA VAL A 320 20.27 0.02 -7.60
C VAL A 320 19.93 -1.44 -7.38
N GLY A 321 20.96 -2.27 -7.14
CA GLY A 321 20.77 -3.71 -7.03
C GLY A 321 20.20 -4.33 -8.30
N ASP A 322 18.99 -4.89 -8.18
CA ASP A 322 18.20 -5.51 -9.24
C ASP A 322 17.16 -4.56 -9.85
N ALA A 323 17.23 -3.26 -9.59
CA ALA A 323 16.29 -2.26 -10.09
C ALA A 323 16.98 -1.17 -10.91
N SER A 324 16.24 -0.59 -11.85
CA SER A 324 16.62 0.62 -12.57
C SER A 324 15.71 1.77 -12.16
N ILE A 325 16.27 2.79 -11.53
CA ILE A 325 15.53 3.88 -10.86
C ILE A 325 15.88 5.21 -11.50
N ARG A 326 14.89 6.06 -11.76
CA ARG A 326 15.10 7.48 -12.03
C ARG A 326 14.15 8.32 -11.20
N VAL A 327 14.52 9.58 -10.97
CA VAL A 327 13.78 10.52 -10.13
C VAL A 327 13.46 11.79 -10.90
N PHE A 328 12.30 12.38 -10.60
CA PHE A 328 11.89 13.71 -11.01
C PHE A 328 11.55 14.52 -9.76
N PHE A 329 12.00 15.79 -9.71
CA PHE A 329 11.70 16.71 -8.62
C PHE A 329 10.84 17.87 -9.12
N PRO A 330 9.50 17.82 -8.95
CA PRO A 330 8.64 18.98 -9.12
C PRO A 330 9.01 20.10 -8.12
N PRO A 331 8.69 21.37 -8.44
CA PRO A 331 7.77 21.81 -9.51
C PRO A 331 8.42 21.98 -10.89
N GLU A 332 7.65 21.73 -11.94
CA GLU A 332 7.98 22.05 -13.35
C GLU A 332 7.25 23.32 -13.84
N PRO A 333 7.72 23.97 -14.92
CA PRO A 333 7.02 25.09 -15.57
C PRO A 333 5.53 24.79 -15.85
N ASP A 334 4.69 25.83 -15.89
CA ASP A 334 3.21 25.65 -15.96
C ASP A 334 2.73 25.10 -17.32
N ASP A 335 3.56 25.18 -18.35
CA ASP A 335 3.35 24.67 -19.70
C ASP A 335 4.04 23.31 -19.97
N GLU A 336 4.73 22.75 -18.96
CA GLU A 336 5.40 21.45 -19.03
C GLU A 336 4.67 20.39 -18.20
N ARG A 337 4.78 19.12 -18.59
CA ARG A 337 4.14 17.98 -17.90
C ARG A 337 4.98 16.70 -17.91
N ALA A 338 6.30 16.83 -18.00
CA ALA A 338 7.23 15.73 -18.20
C ALA A 338 7.14 14.67 -17.07
N SER A 339 6.83 15.07 -15.83
CA SER A 339 6.69 14.12 -14.73
C SER A 339 5.52 13.16 -14.93
N ILE A 340 4.32 13.69 -15.18
CA ILE A 340 3.10 12.88 -15.28
C ILE A 340 2.93 12.25 -16.66
N ASP A 341 3.40 12.90 -17.72
CA ASP A 341 3.26 12.36 -19.08
C ASP A 341 4.11 11.08 -19.24
N ALA A 342 5.21 10.93 -18.49
CA ALA A 342 5.92 9.64 -18.41
C ALA A 342 5.07 8.50 -17.80
N ILE A 343 4.20 8.82 -16.84
CA ILE A 343 3.24 7.86 -16.28
C ILE A 343 2.17 7.51 -17.32
N VAL A 344 1.64 8.53 -18.01
CA VAL A 344 0.65 8.36 -19.08
C VAL A 344 1.20 7.46 -20.19
N ASP A 345 2.45 7.69 -20.61
CA ASP A 345 3.11 6.90 -21.64
C ASP A 345 3.27 5.43 -21.22
N ALA A 346 3.70 5.18 -19.98
CA ALA A 346 3.79 3.83 -19.45
C ALA A 346 2.42 3.12 -19.37
N VAL A 347 1.38 3.83 -18.94
CA VAL A 347 0.00 3.31 -18.89
C VAL A 347 -0.52 2.97 -20.30
N ASN A 348 -0.26 3.83 -21.28
CA ASN A 348 -0.64 3.57 -22.68
C ASN A 348 0.13 2.40 -23.29
N ALA A 349 1.36 2.16 -22.86
CA ALA A 349 2.20 1.06 -23.29
C ALA A 349 1.88 -0.27 -22.58
N ALA A 350 0.99 -0.28 -21.58
CA ALA A 350 0.69 -1.46 -20.78
C ALA A 350 0.25 -2.68 -21.61
N GLU A 351 0.85 -3.82 -21.33
CA GLU A 351 0.59 -5.09 -22.04
C GLU A 351 -0.45 -5.96 -21.31
N HIS A 352 -0.53 -5.84 -19.98
CA HIS A 352 -1.31 -6.74 -19.14
C HIS A 352 -2.18 -6.01 -18.12
N SER A 353 -1.61 -5.09 -17.34
CA SER A 353 -2.32 -4.47 -16.21
C SER A 353 -1.91 -3.04 -15.90
N VAL A 354 -2.86 -2.30 -15.32
CA VAL A 354 -2.67 -0.96 -14.77
C VAL A 354 -3.36 -0.90 -13.42
N LEU A 355 -2.59 -0.65 -12.35
CA LEU A 355 -3.09 -0.44 -11.00
C LEU A 355 -2.82 1.00 -10.57
N LEU A 356 -3.84 1.69 -10.07
CA LEU A 356 -3.74 3.07 -9.57
C LEU A 356 -4.13 3.11 -8.08
N CYS A 357 -3.22 3.50 -7.19
CA CYS A 357 -3.52 3.70 -5.77
C CYS A 357 -2.99 5.07 -5.33
N VAL A 358 -3.86 6.06 -5.31
CA VAL A 358 -3.45 7.46 -5.13
C VAL A 358 -4.40 8.17 -4.18
N PHE A 359 -3.85 9.08 -3.38
CA PHE A 359 -4.64 9.87 -2.44
C PHE A 359 -5.77 10.63 -3.15
N ASP A 360 -5.46 11.58 -4.03
CA ASP A 360 -6.45 12.42 -4.71
C ASP A 360 -5.93 12.86 -6.10
N PRO A 361 -5.93 11.95 -7.11
CA PRO A 361 -5.45 12.29 -8.44
C PRO A 361 -6.46 13.17 -9.19
N THR A 362 -6.01 14.30 -9.72
CA THR A 362 -6.86 15.24 -10.48
C THR A 362 -6.41 15.47 -11.92
N ASP A 363 -5.32 14.84 -12.35
CA ASP A 363 -4.87 14.93 -13.73
C ASP A 363 -5.76 14.16 -14.69
N LYS A 364 -6.42 14.89 -15.59
CA LYS A 364 -7.38 14.29 -16.52
C LYS A 364 -6.74 13.32 -17.50
N LYS A 365 -5.57 13.63 -18.07
CA LYS A 365 -4.93 12.77 -19.08
C LYS A 365 -4.51 11.44 -18.48
N LEU A 366 -3.97 11.45 -17.26
CA LEU A 366 -3.65 10.24 -16.51
C LEU A 366 -4.89 9.39 -16.26
N LEU A 367 -5.97 9.99 -15.73
CA LEU A 367 -7.20 9.26 -15.44
C LEU A 367 -7.82 8.68 -16.71
N ASP A 368 -7.88 9.47 -17.80
CA ASP A 368 -8.36 9.00 -19.11
C ASP A 368 -7.54 7.79 -19.60
N ALA A 369 -6.20 7.84 -19.48
CA ALA A 369 -5.33 6.73 -19.89
C ALA A 369 -5.53 5.48 -19.03
N VAL A 370 -5.64 5.63 -17.70
CA VAL A 370 -5.93 4.52 -16.79
C VAL A 370 -7.26 3.86 -17.15
N PHE A 371 -8.32 4.65 -17.37
CA PHE A 371 -9.62 4.10 -17.72
C PHE A 371 -9.62 3.44 -19.12
N ALA A 372 -8.94 4.04 -20.09
CA ALA A 372 -8.77 3.48 -21.42
C ALA A 372 -8.03 2.12 -21.40
N ALA A 373 -7.19 1.84 -20.40
CA ALA A 373 -6.56 0.53 -20.25
C ALA A 373 -7.60 -0.61 -20.13
N ALA A 374 -8.71 -0.37 -19.43
CA ALA A 374 -9.82 -1.32 -19.35
C ALA A 374 -10.48 -1.57 -20.72
N ASP A 375 -10.73 -0.49 -21.48
CA ASP A 375 -11.31 -0.55 -22.83
C ASP A 375 -10.38 -1.29 -23.81
N ASN A 376 -9.07 -1.12 -23.62
CA ASN A 376 -8.00 -1.84 -24.31
C ASN A 376 -7.78 -3.26 -23.77
N LYS A 377 -8.73 -3.81 -23.00
CA LYS A 377 -8.77 -5.19 -22.51
C LYS A 377 -7.63 -5.54 -21.54
N ARG A 378 -6.99 -4.55 -20.92
CA ARG A 378 -6.01 -4.75 -19.83
C ARG A 378 -6.73 -4.90 -18.49
N MET A 379 -6.09 -5.55 -17.53
CA MET A 379 -6.57 -5.57 -16.16
C MET A 379 -6.38 -4.19 -15.53
N MET A 380 -7.46 -3.45 -15.34
CA MET A 380 -7.44 -2.15 -14.67
C MET A 380 -8.07 -2.23 -13.28
N LEU A 381 -7.36 -1.81 -12.25
CA LEU A 381 -7.94 -1.64 -10.91
C LEU A 381 -7.47 -0.30 -10.34
N ALA A 382 -8.37 0.41 -9.66
CA ALA A 382 -7.99 1.67 -9.01
C ALA A 382 -8.61 1.81 -7.62
N LEU A 383 -7.86 2.46 -6.73
CA LEU A 383 -8.24 2.92 -5.41
C LEU A 383 -7.88 4.39 -5.31
N VAL A 384 -8.88 5.25 -5.22
CA VAL A 384 -8.69 6.71 -5.10
C VAL A 384 -9.50 7.22 -3.92
N ASN A 385 -8.98 8.20 -3.17
CA ASN A 385 -9.84 8.84 -2.17
C ASN A 385 -10.75 9.84 -2.87
N ARG A 386 -11.99 9.91 -2.39
CA ARG A 386 -12.90 11.02 -2.64
C ARG A 386 -12.95 11.88 -1.39
N VAL A 387 -12.20 12.98 -1.41
CA VAL A 387 -12.21 13.96 -0.34
C VAL A 387 -13.28 15.01 -0.69
N PRO A 388 -14.30 15.24 0.17
CA PRO A 388 -15.26 16.31 -0.05
C PRO A 388 -14.56 17.67 -0.19
N THR A 389 -15.02 18.49 -1.14
CA THR A 389 -14.46 19.84 -1.41
C THR A 389 -14.74 20.84 -0.28
N ALA A 390 -15.77 20.59 0.54
CA ALA A 390 -16.03 21.31 1.78
C ALA A 390 -15.58 20.46 2.97
N GLU A 391 -15.12 21.11 4.06
CA GLU A 391 -14.89 20.42 5.33
C GLU A 391 -16.18 19.70 5.74
N PRO A 392 -16.15 18.39 5.98
CA PRO A 392 -17.34 17.70 6.40
C PRO A 392 -17.80 18.20 7.78
N GLY A 393 -19.08 18.54 7.92
CA GLY A 393 -19.68 18.77 9.23
C GLY A 393 -20.28 17.48 9.77
N GLY A 394 -19.94 17.07 11.00
CA GLY A 394 -20.52 15.90 11.67
C GLY A 394 -19.48 14.94 12.24
N ASP A 395 -19.93 13.76 12.67
CA ASP A 395 -19.06 12.71 13.24
C ASP A 395 -18.23 12.02 12.13
N PRO A 396 -16.88 12.09 12.15
CA PRO A 396 -16.04 11.51 11.11
C PRO A 396 -16.11 9.99 11.03
N THR A 397 -16.70 9.29 12.01
CA THR A 397 -16.97 7.86 11.92
C THR A 397 -18.10 7.53 10.94
N HIS A 398 -18.93 8.50 10.58
CA HIS A 398 -20.03 8.35 9.63
C HIS A 398 -19.52 8.37 8.18
N ALA A 399 -19.98 7.40 7.37
CA ALA A 399 -19.51 7.22 6.00
C ALA A 399 -19.86 8.41 5.11
N ASP A 400 -20.93 9.15 5.43
CA ASP A 400 -21.39 10.36 4.75
C ASP A 400 -20.60 11.63 5.12
N VAL A 401 -19.71 11.56 6.11
CA VAL A 401 -18.98 12.72 6.68
C VAL A 401 -17.45 12.58 6.55
N ALA A 402 -16.89 11.46 6.10
CA ALA A 402 -15.43 11.32 5.90
C ALA A 402 -15.03 11.30 4.42
N ALA A 403 -13.72 11.38 4.15
CA ALA A 403 -13.22 10.95 2.84
C ALA A 403 -13.67 9.51 2.58
N LYS A 404 -14.01 9.21 1.33
CA LYS A 404 -14.40 7.86 0.91
C LYS A 404 -13.29 7.25 0.06
N ILE A 405 -13.32 5.94 -0.11
CA ILE A 405 -12.53 5.28 -1.14
C ILE A 405 -13.46 4.92 -2.29
N GLU A 406 -13.10 5.37 -3.48
CA GLU A 406 -13.67 4.85 -4.71
C GLU A 406 -12.79 3.72 -5.25
N ILE A 407 -13.44 2.59 -5.50
CA ILE A 407 -12.83 1.35 -5.97
C ILE A 407 -13.32 1.10 -7.38
N PHE A 408 -12.41 1.04 -8.36
CA PHE A 408 -12.77 0.69 -9.74
C PHE A 408 -12.45 -0.76 -10.05
N HIS A 409 -13.38 -1.44 -10.70
CA HIS A 409 -13.35 -2.88 -10.96
C HIS A 409 -13.27 -3.17 -12.46
N ARG A 410 -12.07 -3.06 -13.04
CA ARG A 410 -11.79 -3.44 -14.44
C ARG A 410 -12.66 -2.69 -15.47
N SER A 411 -13.25 -1.58 -15.08
CA SER A 411 -13.99 -0.62 -15.91
C SER A 411 -14.19 0.68 -15.12
N GLN A 412 -14.27 1.82 -15.81
CA GLN A 412 -14.66 3.10 -15.21
C GLN A 412 -16.11 3.08 -14.68
N ASN A 413 -16.99 2.28 -15.30
CA ASN A 413 -18.42 2.24 -14.96
C ASN A 413 -18.76 1.19 -13.91
N ASN A 414 -17.82 0.34 -13.54
CA ASN A 414 -18.00 -0.67 -12.50
C ASN A 414 -17.16 -0.27 -11.29
N HIS A 415 -17.81 0.39 -10.33
CA HIS A 415 -17.13 0.97 -9.19
C HIS A 415 -17.99 0.97 -7.93
N ASP A 416 -17.33 0.92 -6.78
CA ASP A 416 -17.92 1.04 -5.45
C ASP A 416 -17.36 2.31 -4.77
N ILE A 417 -18.17 3.03 -4.01
CA ILE A 417 -17.70 4.15 -3.19
C ILE A 417 -18.03 3.81 -1.73
N VAL A 418 -17.00 3.65 -0.91
CA VAL A 418 -17.14 3.15 0.47
C VAL A 418 -16.53 4.09 1.49
N GLY A 419 -17.17 4.18 2.65
CA GLY A 419 -16.60 4.86 3.81
C GLY A 419 -15.58 3.99 4.55
N PHE A 420 -14.90 4.58 5.53
CA PHE A 420 -13.97 3.85 6.40
C PHE A 420 -14.67 3.09 7.55
N GLY A 421 -15.91 3.47 7.87
CA GLY A 421 -16.72 2.85 8.93
C GLY A 421 -17.64 1.76 8.40
N ALA A 422 -17.21 0.51 8.51
CA ALA A 422 -18.02 -0.69 8.31
C ALA A 422 -18.12 -1.50 9.61
N PHE A 423 -19.03 -2.48 9.69
CA PHE A 423 -19.14 -3.37 10.85
C PHE A 423 -19.29 -2.59 12.19
N LYS A 424 -20.20 -1.60 12.22
CA LYS A 424 -20.48 -0.76 13.40
C LYS A 424 -21.52 -1.38 14.34
N SER A 425 -21.39 -1.11 15.64
CA SER A 425 -22.38 -1.49 16.65
C SER A 425 -23.82 -1.20 16.20
N GLY A 426 -24.72 -2.18 16.36
CA GLY A 426 -26.12 -2.10 15.92
C GLY A 426 -26.37 -2.37 14.43
N SER A 427 -25.33 -2.43 13.60
CA SER A 427 -25.44 -2.69 12.15
C SER A 427 -24.56 -3.84 11.66
N THR A 428 -23.53 -4.26 12.42
CA THR A 428 -22.67 -5.40 12.12
C THR A 428 -23.49 -6.68 11.94
N PRO A 429 -23.23 -7.54 10.94
CA PRO A 429 -23.73 -8.91 10.97
C PRO A 429 -23.38 -9.53 12.33
N THR A 430 -24.30 -10.25 12.97
CA THR A 430 -24.22 -10.65 14.40
C THR A 430 -22.90 -11.28 14.85
N ASP A 431 -22.16 -11.82 13.88
CA ASP A 431 -21.04 -12.71 14.06
C ASP A 431 -19.70 -12.09 13.57
N PHE A 432 -19.70 -10.81 13.18
CA PHE A 432 -18.49 -10.02 12.98
C PHE A 432 -18.20 -9.16 14.21
N ALA A 433 -16.92 -8.96 14.51
CA ALA A 433 -16.53 -8.04 15.58
C ALA A 433 -16.83 -6.59 15.18
N VAL A 434 -17.20 -5.75 16.15
CA VAL A 434 -17.36 -4.32 15.92
C VAL A 434 -16.00 -3.70 15.62
N GLU A 435 -15.86 -3.06 14.46
CA GLU A 435 -14.60 -2.44 14.07
C GLU A 435 -14.39 -1.08 14.72
N ARG A 436 -13.14 -0.84 15.11
CA ARG A 436 -12.70 0.48 15.54
C ARG A 436 -12.34 1.31 14.31
N VAL A 437 -12.93 2.50 14.20
CA VAL A 437 -12.69 3.41 13.07
C VAL A 437 -11.68 4.50 13.43
N LEU A 438 -11.73 5.01 14.66
CA LEU A 438 -10.84 6.04 15.19
C LEU A 438 -9.90 5.48 16.25
N TRP A 439 -8.67 5.99 16.29
CA TRP A 439 -7.79 5.74 17.42
C TRP A 439 -8.35 6.41 18.69
N PRO A 440 -8.07 5.89 19.89
CA PRO A 440 -8.42 6.59 21.13
C PRO A 440 -7.90 8.03 21.15
N HIS A 441 -8.77 8.99 21.46
CA HIS A 441 -8.44 10.42 21.56
C HIS A 441 -8.05 11.12 20.25
N GLU A 442 -8.17 10.46 19.10
CA GLU A 442 -8.08 11.12 17.80
C GLU A 442 -9.45 11.69 17.39
N ASP A 443 -9.47 12.96 16.99
CA ASP A 443 -10.62 13.63 16.38
C ASP A 443 -10.20 14.28 15.05
N PRO A 444 -9.92 13.45 14.02
CA PRO A 444 -9.37 13.96 12.78
C PRO A 444 -10.45 14.72 11.99
N LYS A 445 -10.16 15.97 11.61
CA LYS A 445 -11.03 16.78 10.73
C LYS A 445 -11.32 16.10 9.39
N LYS A 446 -10.34 15.35 8.87
CA LYS A 446 -10.45 14.51 7.67
C LYS A 446 -9.81 13.15 7.95
N MET A 447 -10.60 12.09 7.91
CA MET A 447 -10.07 10.73 8.04
C MET A 447 -9.60 10.26 6.66
N VAL A 448 -8.30 10.01 6.53
CA VAL A 448 -7.66 9.41 5.35
C VAL A 448 -7.03 8.10 5.78
N ARG A 449 -7.27 7.02 5.05
CA ARG A 449 -6.66 5.70 5.33
C ARG A 449 -5.84 5.14 4.17
N VAL A 450 -6.06 5.58 2.94
CA VAL A 450 -5.19 5.25 1.79
C VAL A 450 -4.39 6.49 1.44
N HIS A 451 -3.10 6.50 1.76
CA HIS A 451 -2.20 7.63 1.48
C HIS A 451 -1.04 7.25 0.53
N HIS A 452 -1.06 6.01 0.03
CA HIS A 452 -0.25 5.58 -1.09
C HIS A 452 -0.43 6.49 -2.29
N LYS A 453 0.64 6.59 -3.07
CA LYS A 453 0.75 7.41 -4.26
C LYS A 453 1.56 6.63 -5.27
N PHE A 454 0.94 5.64 -5.89
CA PHE A 454 1.62 4.81 -6.86
C PHE A 454 0.75 4.41 -8.04
N VAL A 455 1.44 4.17 -9.16
CA VAL A 455 0.92 3.51 -10.35
C VAL A 455 1.80 2.29 -10.60
N VAL A 456 1.18 1.13 -10.84
CA VAL A 456 1.87 -0.09 -11.26
C VAL A 456 1.38 -0.47 -12.65
N VAL A 457 2.30 -0.59 -13.60
CA VAL A 457 2.05 -1.12 -14.92
C VAL A 457 2.66 -2.51 -15.00
N ASP A 458 1.88 -3.48 -15.48
CA ASP A 458 2.29 -4.86 -15.72
C ASP A 458 2.97 -5.52 -14.50
N GLY A 459 2.40 -5.29 -13.31
CA GLY A 459 2.96 -5.74 -12.02
C GLY A 459 3.13 -7.27 -11.91
N GLU A 460 2.33 -8.03 -12.67
CA GLU A 460 2.43 -9.47 -12.81
C GLU A 460 3.35 -9.95 -13.95
N GLY A 461 3.84 -9.04 -14.79
CA GLY A 461 4.69 -9.34 -15.93
C GLY A 461 6.17 -9.53 -15.57
N LYS A 462 6.99 -9.66 -16.62
CA LYS A 462 8.47 -9.69 -16.51
C LYS A 462 9.10 -8.29 -16.45
N ARG A 463 8.40 -7.26 -16.93
CA ARG A 463 8.89 -5.88 -17.02
C ARG A 463 7.93 -4.89 -16.34
N PRO A 464 7.69 -5.00 -15.02
CA PRO A 464 6.81 -4.04 -14.37
C PRO A 464 7.43 -2.64 -14.35
N VAL A 465 6.57 -1.63 -14.40
CA VAL A 465 6.94 -0.24 -14.15
C VAL A 465 6.18 0.24 -12.93
N VAL A 466 6.87 0.79 -11.94
CA VAL A 466 6.27 1.38 -10.75
C VAL A 466 6.61 2.86 -10.67
N PHE A 467 5.59 3.70 -10.58
CA PHE A 467 5.74 5.10 -10.20
C PHE A 467 5.32 5.29 -8.76
N THR A 468 6.12 5.98 -7.95
CA THR A 468 5.80 6.22 -6.53
C THR A 468 6.52 7.45 -5.99
N GLY A 469 6.16 7.92 -4.80
CA GLY A 469 6.83 9.04 -4.13
C GLY A 469 5.85 9.89 -3.35
N SER A 470 6.12 11.19 -3.31
CA SER A 470 5.28 12.17 -2.63
C SER A 470 4.13 12.80 -3.42
N PRO A 471 4.10 12.87 -4.78
CA PRO A 471 3.03 13.54 -5.52
C PRO A 471 1.64 12.90 -5.39
N ASN A 472 0.61 13.74 -5.29
CA ASN A 472 -0.80 13.31 -5.44
C ASN A 472 -1.23 13.12 -6.91
N LEU A 473 -0.34 13.34 -7.89
CA LEU A 473 -0.65 13.34 -9.32
C LEU A 473 -1.75 14.37 -9.68
N SER A 474 -1.54 15.60 -9.21
CA SER A 474 -2.42 16.76 -9.39
C SER A 474 -1.65 17.95 -9.96
N GLY A 475 -2.34 18.94 -10.53
CA GLY A 475 -1.69 20.16 -11.02
C GLY A 475 -0.85 20.90 -9.97
N ASN A 476 -1.26 20.87 -8.69
CA ASN A 476 -0.43 21.44 -7.62
C ASN A 476 0.85 20.63 -7.38
N SER A 477 0.78 19.30 -7.40
CA SER A 477 1.98 18.45 -7.29
C SER A 477 2.93 18.63 -8.47
N LEU A 478 2.43 18.98 -9.66
CA LEU A 478 3.27 19.27 -10.83
C LEU A 478 3.94 20.65 -10.71
N HIS A 479 3.20 21.69 -10.33
CA HIS A 479 3.63 23.06 -10.58
C HIS A 479 3.84 23.92 -9.34
N LYS A 480 3.38 23.50 -8.17
CA LYS A 480 3.33 24.36 -6.96
C LYS A 480 3.95 23.77 -5.71
N ASN A 481 4.12 22.45 -5.66
CA ASN A 481 4.66 21.76 -4.51
C ASN A 481 6.12 21.35 -4.77
N ASP A 482 6.93 21.33 -3.72
CA ASP A 482 8.20 20.61 -3.77
C ASP A 482 7.92 19.12 -3.56
N GLU A 483 8.25 18.27 -4.52
CA GLU A 483 7.93 16.83 -4.49
C GLU A 483 9.12 15.99 -4.96
N ASN A 484 9.04 14.67 -4.81
CA ASN A 484 9.92 13.70 -5.47
C ASN A 484 9.11 12.52 -6.01
N LEU A 485 9.26 12.25 -7.31
CA LEU A 485 8.62 11.15 -8.03
C LEU A 485 9.68 10.17 -8.50
N LEU A 486 9.54 8.91 -8.15
CA LEU A 486 10.38 7.81 -8.58
C LEU A 486 9.69 7.02 -9.69
N GLU A 487 10.47 6.62 -10.69
CA GLU A 487 10.14 5.52 -11.59
C GLU A 487 11.10 4.37 -11.32
N ILE A 488 10.55 3.18 -11.10
CA ILE A 488 11.28 1.95 -10.85
C ILE A 488 10.93 0.97 -11.99
N THR A 489 11.96 0.53 -12.71
CA THR A 489 11.87 -0.42 -13.83
C THR A 489 12.81 -1.59 -13.61
N ASP A 490 12.66 -2.64 -14.42
CA ASP A 490 13.51 -3.83 -14.44
C ASP A 490 13.56 -4.61 -13.11
N CYS A 491 12.60 -4.39 -12.22
CA CYS A 491 12.54 -5.03 -10.90
C CYS A 491 11.21 -5.77 -10.68
N PRO A 492 11.07 -7.02 -11.19
CA PRO A 492 9.92 -7.87 -10.91
C PRO A 492 9.59 -8.01 -9.43
N ARG A 493 10.61 -8.04 -8.58
CA ARG A 493 10.47 -8.11 -7.12
C ARG A 493 9.66 -6.95 -6.56
N LEU A 494 10.09 -5.71 -6.82
CA LEU A 494 9.36 -4.52 -6.34
C LEU A 494 8.01 -4.36 -7.03
N GLY A 495 7.92 -4.62 -8.34
CA GLY A 495 6.64 -4.59 -9.06
C GLY A 495 5.59 -5.51 -8.42
N ARG A 496 5.98 -6.74 -8.08
CA ARG A 496 5.10 -7.71 -7.41
C ARG A 496 4.79 -7.33 -5.96
N MET A 497 5.72 -6.70 -5.23
CA MET A 497 5.44 -6.18 -3.88
C MET A 497 4.34 -5.12 -3.90
N TYR A 498 4.44 -4.13 -4.79
CA TYR A 498 3.41 -3.10 -4.96
C TYR A 498 2.08 -3.68 -5.45
N PHE A 499 2.15 -4.63 -6.39
CA PHE A 499 0.98 -5.34 -6.89
C PHE A 499 0.23 -6.09 -5.77
N ALA A 500 0.96 -6.78 -4.90
CA ALA A 500 0.39 -7.51 -3.79
C ALA A 500 -0.18 -6.57 -2.70
N GLU A 501 0.50 -5.46 -2.43
CA GLU A 501 0.00 -4.40 -1.53
C GLU A 501 -1.30 -3.78 -2.05
N PHE A 502 -1.36 -3.47 -3.35
CA PHE A 502 -2.58 -2.96 -3.98
C PHE A 502 -3.75 -3.93 -3.74
N ASN A 503 -3.55 -5.21 -4.05
CA ASN A 503 -4.61 -6.22 -3.92
C ASN A 503 -5.06 -6.40 -2.47
N ARG A 504 -4.13 -6.31 -1.50
CA ARG A 504 -4.44 -6.32 -0.07
C ARG A 504 -5.44 -5.23 0.31
N LEU A 505 -5.17 -3.98 -0.09
CA LEU A 505 -6.05 -2.85 0.16
C LEU A 505 -7.37 -2.97 -0.62
N TYR A 506 -7.28 -3.36 -1.88
CA TYR A 506 -8.44 -3.48 -2.77
C TYR A 506 -9.49 -4.43 -2.19
N GLU A 507 -9.10 -5.64 -1.80
CA GLU A 507 -10.04 -6.61 -1.21
C GLU A 507 -10.50 -6.21 0.19
N HIS A 508 -9.66 -5.49 0.96
CA HIS A 508 -10.04 -4.93 2.25
C HIS A 508 -11.21 -3.93 2.11
N TYR A 509 -11.17 -3.06 1.09
CA TYR A 509 -12.25 -2.12 0.82
C TYR A 509 -13.45 -2.78 0.11
N ARG A 510 -13.24 -3.81 -0.72
CA ARG A 510 -14.35 -4.59 -1.30
C ARG A 510 -15.21 -5.30 -0.27
N ALA A 511 -14.61 -5.78 0.82
CA ALA A 511 -15.37 -6.38 1.92
C ALA A 511 -16.33 -5.36 2.57
N ARG A 512 -15.94 -4.07 2.63
CA ARG A 512 -16.79 -2.97 3.15
C ARG A 512 -17.89 -2.62 2.17
N ALA A 513 -17.59 -2.58 0.87
CA ALA A 513 -18.61 -2.36 -0.15
C ALA A 513 -19.72 -3.42 -0.06
N SER A 514 -19.32 -4.67 0.21
CA SER A 514 -20.28 -5.76 0.47
C SER A 514 -21.10 -5.58 1.74
N ASP A 515 -20.53 -4.99 2.80
CA ASP A 515 -21.30 -4.65 4.01
C ASP A 515 -22.26 -3.48 3.78
N GLU A 516 -21.85 -2.43 3.07
CA GLU A 516 -22.75 -1.31 2.72
C GLU A 516 -23.92 -1.78 1.85
N ARG A 517 -23.67 -2.61 0.82
CA ARG A 517 -24.74 -3.22 0.01
C ARG A 517 -25.69 -4.08 0.84
N ARG A 518 -25.17 -4.83 1.83
CA ARG A 518 -26.00 -5.62 2.74
C ARG A 518 -26.97 -4.73 3.51
N GLN A 519 -26.46 -3.64 4.07
CA GLN A 519 -27.27 -2.67 4.82
C GLN A 519 -28.34 -2.01 3.93
N GLN A 520 -28.10 -1.92 2.62
CA GLN A 520 -29.04 -1.43 1.61
C GLN A 520 -30.06 -2.49 1.13
N GLY A 521 -30.11 -3.67 1.77
CA GLY A 521 -31.11 -4.70 1.47
C GLY A 521 -30.63 -5.84 0.56
N HIS A 522 -29.31 -6.04 0.43
CA HIS A 522 -28.72 -7.17 -0.30
C HIS A 522 -28.09 -8.21 0.67
N PRO A 523 -28.87 -9.05 1.36
CA PRO A 523 -28.41 -9.84 2.51
C PRO A 523 -27.43 -10.99 2.17
N GLU A 524 -27.33 -11.42 0.92
CA GLU A 524 -26.53 -12.61 0.53
C GLU A 524 -25.01 -12.37 0.49
N THR A 525 -24.51 -11.21 0.92
CA THR A 525 -23.10 -10.81 0.74
C THR A 525 -22.10 -11.50 1.66
N PHE A 526 -22.53 -12.23 2.70
CA PHE A 526 -21.64 -12.91 3.67
C PHE A 526 -21.96 -14.39 3.89
N THR A 527 -22.44 -15.08 2.87
CA THR A 527 -22.63 -16.54 2.85
C THR A 527 -21.94 -17.14 1.64
N LEU A 528 -21.31 -18.31 1.79
CA LEU A 528 -20.76 -19.02 0.62
C LEU A 528 -21.90 -19.51 -0.27
N THR A 529 -21.69 -19.37 -1.59
CA THR A 529 -22.61 -19.90 -2.60
C THR A 529 -22.59 -21.42 -2.55
N LYS A 530 -23.75 -22.07 -2.57
CA LYS A 530 -23.87 -23.53 -2.39
C LYS A 530 -23.61 -24.36 -3.66
N ASP A 531 -23.16 -23.70 -4.73
CA ASP A 531 -22.93 -24.27 -6.06
C ASP A 531 -21.95 -23.38 -6.86
N SER A 532 -21.68 -23.74 -8.12
CA SER A 532 -20.75 -23.04 -9.04
C SER A 532 -21.11 -21.60 -9.42
N ARG A 533 -22.26 -21.04 -9.03
CA ARG A 533 -22.67 -19.68 -9.43
C ARG A 533 -21.64 -18.61 -9.06
N TRP A 534 -20.89 -18.78 -7.98
CA TRP A 534 -19.85 -17.83 -7.56
C TRP A 534 -18.74 -17.67 -8.63
N ALA A 535 -18.44 -18.75 -9.36
CA ALA A 535 -17.33 -18.81 -10.30
C ALA A 535 -17.72 -18.36 -11.72
N LYS A 536 -19.01 -18.42 -12.10
CA LYS A 536 -19.49 -18.23 -13.48
C LYS A 536 -18.93 -16.98 -14.18
N LYS A 537 -18.86 -15.84 -13.49
CA LYS A 537 -18.34 -14.59 -14.07
C LYS A 537 -16.87 -14.67 -14.51
N TYR A 538 -16.08 -15.53 -13.87
CA TYR A 538 -14.66 -15.74 -14.17
C TYR A 538 -14.41 -16.69 -15.35
N PHE A 539 -15.45 -17.37 -15.85
CA PHE A 539 -15.38 -18.28 -16.98
C PHE A 539 -16.09 -17.73 -18.23
N VAL A 540 -16.62 -16.50 -18.19
CA VAL A 540 -17.19 -15.84 -19.37
C VAL A 540 -16.06 -15.46 -20.34
N PRO A 541 -15.99 -16.04 -21.55
CA PRO A 541 -14.89 -15.79 -22.46
C PRO A 541 -14.72 -14.30 -22.80
N GLY A 542 -13.49 -13.80 -22.64
CA GLY A 542 -13.13 -12.42 -22.90
C GLY A 542 -13.55 -11.42 -21.83
N SER A 543 -14.24 -11.86 -20.76
CA SER A 543 -14.63 -10.98 -19.66
C SER A 543 -13.40 -10.44 -18.93
N PRO A 544 -13.49 -9.25 -18.30
CA PRO A 544 -12.41 -8.72 -17.48
C PRO A 544 -12.02 -9.67 -16.32
N GLU A 545 -12.99 -10.37 -15.74
CA GLU A 545 -12.79 -11.36 -14.68
C GLU A 545 -12.01 -12.58 -15.17
N GLU A 546 -12.33 -13.12 -16.35
CA GLU A 546 -11.60 -14.26 -16.93
C GLU A 546 -10.15 -13.90 -17.23
N LYS A 547 -9.92 -12.74 -17.86
CA LYS A 547 -8.56 -12.26 -18.15
C LYS A 547 -7.75 -12.06 -16.88
N SER A 548 -8.36 -11.48 -15.86
CA SER A 548 -7.71 -11.30 -14.56
C SER A 548 -7.40 -12.63 -13.89
N ARG A 549 -8.33 -13.61 -13.88
CA ARG A 549 -8.08 -14.97 -13.38
C ARG A 549 -6.85 -15.59 -14.05
N LYS A 550 -6.83 -15.58 -15.39
CA LYS A 550 -5.75 -16.18 -16.17
C LYS A 550 -4.42 -15.43 -16.03
N ALA A 551 -4.42 -14.10 -16.08
CA ALA A 551 -3.21 -13.30 -15.95
C ALA A 551 -2.55 -13.44 -14.58
N MET A 552 -3.36 -13.53 -13.52
CA MET A 552 -2.87 -13.61 -12.14
C MET A 552 -2.20 -14.95 -11.83
N ALA A 553 -2.76 -16.06 -12.31
CA ALA A 553 -2.24 -17.40 -12.05
C ALA A 553 -1.24 -17.88 -13.13
N GLY A 554 -1.32 -17.33 -14.34
CA GLY A 554 -0.48 -17.71 -15.47
C GLY A 554 0.98 -17.34 -15.30
N GLU A 555 1.82 -17.98 -16.12
CA GLU A 555 3.23 -17.61 -16.23
C GLU A 555 3.37 -16.13 -16.63
N PRO A 556 4.42 -15.44 -16.14
CA PRO A 556 4.71 -14.08 -16.60
C PRO A 556 4.83 -14.06 -18.12
N GLN A 557 3.92 -13.35 -18.77
CA GLN A 557 3.94 -13.19 -20.22
C GLN A 557 5.14 -12.32 -20.63
N GLU A 558 5.62 -12.54 -21.86
CA GLU A 558 6.76 -11.82 -22.43
C GLU A 558 6.47 -10.38 -22.75
#